data_AF-A0A0Q5LIT1-F1
#
_entry.id   AF-A0A0Q5LIT1-F1
#
_cell.length_a   1.000
_cell.length_b   1.000
_cell.length_c   1.000
_cell.angle_alpha   90.00
_cell.angle_beta   90.00
_cell.angle_gamma   90.00
#
_symmetry.space_group_name_H-M   'P 1'
#
loop_
_entity.id
_entity.type
_entity.pdbx_description
1 polymer ?
#
loop_
_entity_poly.entity_id
_entity_poly.type
_entity_poly.pdbx_seq_one_letter_code
_entity_poly.pdbx_strand_id
1 'polypeptide(L)'
;MAAVTSTTPPASSGPAGPSSPQAVTQALLDLGRDPQHPFTVAVEGERIVARWVWKDAHDAGGSARSSYALRITLLPETHEYKRSEINTERSTGTATGTATFTSAKVVGPVTRTLEAHGWQRRKTALGKAIRSLFS
;
A
#
# COMPACT_ATOMS: atom_id res chain seq x y z
N MET A 1 58.51 6.04 -20.89
CA MET A 1 57.34 5.21 -21.23
C MET A 1 56.44 5.19 -20.00
N ALA A 2 55.19 5.62 -20.18
CA ALA A 2 54.21 5.79 -19.13
C ALA A 2 53.40 4.50 -18.91
N ALA A 3 53.02 4.22 -17.67
CA ALA A 3 51.79 3.50 -17.34
C ALA A 3 51.36 3.90 -15.92
N VAL A 4 50.39 4.82 -15.88
CA VAL A 4 49.61 5.16 -14.69
C VAL A 4 48.48 4.15 -14.56
N THR A 5 48.37 3.47 -13.43
CA THR A 5 47.16 2.73 -13.06
C THR A 5 46.56 3.38 -11.82
N SER A 6 45.76 4.41 -12.05
CA SER A 6 44.89 5.00 -11.03
C SER A 6 43.83 3.96 -10.64
N THR A 7 43.97 3.39 -9.45
CA THR A 7 42.87 2.71 -8.75
C THR A 7 41.87 3.79 -8.31
N THR A 8 40.75 3.89 -9.01
CA THR A 8 39.59 4.66 -8.55
C THR A 8 38.65 3.70 -7.81
N PRO A 9 38.22 4.00 -6.58
CA PRO A 9 37.31 3.14 -5.82
C PRO A 9 35.92 3.07 -6.49
N PRO A 10 35.12 2.00 -6.23
CA PRO A 10 33.77 1.90 -6.77
C PRO A 10 32.93 3.08 -6.28
N ALA A 11 32.20 3.67 -7.22
CA ALA A 11 31.33 4.82 -7.01
C ALA A 11 30.45 4.63 -5.78
N SER A 12 30.48 5.64 -4.93
CA SER A 12 29.61 5.84 -3.78
C SER A 12 28.17 5.45 -4.09
N SER A 13 27.63 4.54 -3.28
CA SER A 13 26.19 4.34 -3.12
C SER A 13 25.57 5.65 -2.62
N GLY A 14 25.14 6.51 -3.55
CA GLY A 14 24.18 7.56 -3.22
C GLY A 14 22.90 6.93 -2.68
N PRO A 15 22.09 7.65 -1.89
CA PRO A 15 20.79 7.12 -1.47
C PRO A 15 20.04 6.71 -2.73
N ALA A 16 19.72 5.41 -2.84
CA ALA A 16 18.95 4.91 -3.96
C ALA A 16 17.70 5.78 -4.09
N GLY A 17 17.56 6.48 -5.22
CA GLY A 17 16.40 7.32 -5.48
C GLY A 17 15.11 6.52 -5.32
N PRO A 18 13.96 7.21 -5.22
CA PRO A 18 12.67 6.53 -5.12
C PRO A 18 12.53 5.50 -6.24
N SER A 19 12.05 4.31 -5.87
CA SER A 19 11.88 3.21 -6.82
C SER A 19 10.85 3.57 -7.87
N SER A 20 10.99 2.99 -9.07
CA SER A 20 10.02 3.20 -10.14
C SER A 20 8.61 2.74 -9.73
N PRO A 21 7.54 3.31 -10.33
CA PRO A 21 6.17 2.89 -10.06
C PRO A 21 5.96 1.38 -10.28
N GLN A 22 6.64 0.81 -11.27
CA GLN A 22 6.58 -0.60 -11.61
C GLN A 22 7.22 -1.46 -10.51
N ALA A 23 8.40 -1.06 -9.99
CA ALA A 23 9.06 -1.76 -8.91
C ALA A 23 8.20 -1.76 -7.63
N VAL A 24 7.56 -0.63 -7.31
CA VAL A 24 6.65 -0.51 -6.16
C VAL A 24 5.38 -1.32 -6.35
N THR A 25 4.80 -1.29 -7.55
CA THR A 25 3.63 -2.10 -7.88
C THR A 25 3.94 -3.58 -7.69
N GLN A 26 5.09 -4.03 -8.18
CA GLN A 26 5.53 -5.41 -8.04
C GLN A 26 5.74 -5.78 -6.55
N ALA A 27 6.42 -4.92 -5.78
CA ALA A 27 6.61 -5.15 -4.35
C ALA A 27 5.28 -5.26 -3.57
N LEU A 28 4.28 -4.45 -3.94
CA LEU A 28 2.95 -4.53 -3.34
C LEU A 28 2.18 -5.78 -3.78
N LEU A 29 2.33 -6.22 -5.02
CA LEU A 29 1.77 -7.50 -5.49
C LEU A 29 2.39 -8.68 -4.74
N ASP A 30 3.70 -8.66 -4.53
CA ASP A 30 4.42 -9.70 -3.80
C ASP A 30 4.04 -9.70 -2.31
N LEU A 31 3.86 -8.52 -1.70
CA LEU A 31 3.27 -8.38 -0.36
C LEU A 31 1.90 -9.05 -0.25
N GLY A 32 1.05 -8.90 -1.28
CA GLY A 32 -0.28 -9.53 -1.33
C GLY A 32 -0.27 -11.03 -1.60
N ARG A 33 0.88 -11.62 -1.93
CA ARG A 33 1.07 -13.08 -2.09
C ARG A 33 1.63 -13.73 -0.83
N ASP A 34 2.13 -12.94 0.11
CA ASP A 34 2.68 -13.45 1.37
C ASP A 34 1.55 -13.99 2.27
N PRO A 35 1.57 -15.29 2.65
CA PRO A 35 0.55 -15.88 3.51
C PRO A 35 0.51 -15.29 4.93
N GLN A 36 1.53 -14.53 5.36
CA GLN A 36 1.52 -13.81 6.64
C GLN A 36 0.54 -12.63 6.67
N HIS A 37 0.07 -12.19 5.50
CA HIS A 37 -0.84 -11.07 5.37
C HIS A 37 -2.28 -11.54 5.07
N PRO A 38 -3.29 -11.05 5.81
CA PRO A 38 -4.67 -11.51 5.64
C PRO A 38 -5.37 -10.85 4.43
N PHE A 39 -4.63 -10.18 3.55
CA PHE A 39 -5.15 -9.41 2.43
C PHE A 39 -4.43 -9.79 1.14
N THR A 40 -5.13 -9.64 0.02
CA THR A 40 -4.56 -9.81 -1.33
C THR A 40 -4.35 -8.46 -1.97
N VAL A 41 -3.44 -8.36 -2.93
CA VAL A 41 -3.19 -7.13 -3.68
C VAL A 41 -3.38 -7.38 -5.17
N ALA A 42 -4.06 -6.47 -5.85
CA ALA A 42 -4.28 -6.51 -7.29
C ALA A 42 -4.17 -5.12 -7.90
N VAL A 43 -3.91 -5.04 -9.21
CA VAL A 43 -3.98 -3.81 -9.98
C VAL A 43 -5.36 -3.71 -10.63
N GLU A 44 -6.07 -2.61 -10.40
CA GLU A 44 -7.38 -2.31 -10.98
C GLU A 44 -7.34 -0.97 -11.71
N GLY A 45 -7.18 -1.03 -13.03
CA GLY A 45 -6.92 0.15 -13.84
C GLY A 45 -5.63 0.83 -13.39
N GLU A 46 -5.72 2.11 -12.98
CA GLU A 46 -4.57 2.90 -12.52
C GLU A 46 -4.34 2.83 -10.99
N ARG A 47 -5.03 1.92 -10.29
CA ARG A 47 -4.96 1.82 -8.83
C ARG A 47 -4.47 0.46 -8.40
N ILE A 48 -3.69 0.45 -7.33
CA ILE A 48 -3.30 -0.79 -6.64
C ILE A 48 -4.28 -0.94 -5.47
N VAL A 49 -4.92 -2.10 -5.37
CA VAL A 49 -6.00 -2.34 -4.41
C VAL A 49 -5.61 -3.53 -3.52
N ALA A 50 -5.40 -3.26 -2.23
CA ALA A 50 -5.23 -4.29 -1.22
C ALA A 50 -6.58 -4.61 -0.57
N ARG A 51 -7.02 -5.87 -0.60
CA ARG A 51 -8.34 -6.32 -0.17
C ARG A 51 -8.26 -7.34 0.94
N TRP A 52 -9.02 -7.13 2.00
CA TRP A 52 -9.24 -8.12 3.05
C TRP A 52 -10.74 -8.42 3.18
N VAL A 53 -11.12 -9.69 2.96
CA VAL A 53 -12.44 -10.20 3.33
C VAL A 53 -12.28 -10.90 4.68
N TRP A 54 -12.85 -10.34 5.74
CA TRP A 54 -12.72 -10.91 7.10
C TRP A 54 -13.95 -11.68 7.54
N LYS A 55 -15.07 -11.51 6.83
CA LYS A 55 -16.29 -12.27 7.02
C LYS A 55 -16.84 -12.64 5.65
N ASP A 56 -17.05 -13.93 5.43
CA ASP A 56 -17.73 -14.47 4.26
C ASP A 56 -18.50 -15.71 4.71
N ALA A 57 -19.70 -15.50 5.24
CA ALA A 57 -20.58 -16.53 5.76
C ALA A 57 -21.76 -16.74 4.81
N HIS A 58 -22.08 -18.00 4.53
CA HIS A 58 -23.20 -18.38 3.68
C HIS A 58 -23.85 -19.64 4.22
N ASP A 59 -25.12 -19.53 4.63
CA ASP A 59 -25.89 -20.60 5.24
C ASP A 59 -27.30 -20.65 4.63
N ALA A 60 -28.05 -21.71 4.92
CA ALA A 60 -29.42 -21.87 4.44
C ALA A 60 -30.37 -20.70 4.81
N GLY A 61 -30.04 -19.93 5.85
CA GLY A 61 -30.81 -18.78 6.34
C GLY A 61 -30.32 -17.39 5.91
N GLY A 62 -29.23 -17.30 5.11
CA GLY A 62 -28.72 -15.99 4.67
C GLY A 62 -27.23 -15.96 4.32
N SER A 63 -26.74 -14.76 4.01
CA SER A 63 -25.33 -14.51 3.72
C SER A 63 -24.84 -13.25 4.42
N ALA A 64 -23.57 -13.22 4.82
CA ALA A 64 -22.95 -12.03 5.37
C ALA A 64 -21.51 -11.94 4.90
N ARG A 65 -21.20 -10.85 4.20
CA ARG A 65 -19.87 -10.56 3.68
C ARG A 65 -19.41 -9.19 4.12
N SER A 66 -18.24 -9.15 4.73
CA SER A 66 -17.58 -7.91 5.14
C SER A 66 -16.17 -7.86 4.57
N SER A 67 -15.88 -6.75 3.90
CA SER A 67 -14.67 -6.57 3.11
C SER A 67 -14.12 -5.15 3.21
N TYR A 68 -12.80 -5.06 3.23
CA TYR A 68 -12.05 -3.82 3.28
C TYR A 68 -11.16 -3.74 2.04
N ALA A 69 -11.09 -2.57 1.43
CA ALA A 69 -10.22 -2.28 0.32
C ALA A 69 -9.42 -1.01 0.59
N LEU A 70 -8.10 -1.13 0.54
CA LEU A 70 -7.17 -0.01 0.53
C LEU A 70 -6.72 0.24 -0.91
N ARG A 71 -7.10 1.39 -1.46
CA ARG A 71 -6.72 1.80 -2.81
C ARG A 71 -5.57 2.79 -2.76
N ILE A 72 -4.53 2.51 -3.54
CA ILE A 72 -3.34 3.31 -3.72
C ILE A 72 -3.29 3.81 -5.16
N THR A 73 -3.03 5.10 -5.34
CA THR A 73 -2.76 5.71 -6.65
C THR A 73 -1.40 6.35 -6.59
N LEU A 74 -0.47 5.88 -7.42
CA LEU A 74 0.88 6.40 -7.52
C LEU A 74 0.89 7.69 -8.36
N LEU A 75 1.66 8.68 -7.92
CA LEU A 75 1.92 9.95 -8.60
C LEU A 75 3.41 9.99 -8.94
N PRO A 76 3.81 9.44 -10.11
CA PRO A 76 5.23 9.26 -10.47
C PRO A 76 6.02 10.57 -10.50
N GLU A 77 5.41 11.65 -10.98
CA GLU A 77 6.02 12.98 -11.10
C GLU A 77 6.56 13.53 -9.76
N THR A 78 5.92 13.15 -8.64
CA THR A 78 6.28 13.66 -7.32
C THR A 78 6.76 12.57 -6.36
N HIS A 79 6.83 11.30 -6.80
CA HIS A 79 7.07 10.13 -5.94
C HIS A 79 6.14 10.07 -4.73
N GLU A 80 4.90 10.54 -4.93
CA GLU A 80 3.87 10.52 -3.90
C GLU A 80 2.78 9.49 -4.21
N TYR A 81 1.99 9.12 -3.22
CA TYR A 81 0.80 8.31 -3.42
C TYR A 81 -0.43 8.92 -2.76
N LYS A 82 -1.59 8.73 -3.39
CA LYS A 82 -2.90 8.94 -2.76
C LYS A 82 -3.39 7.63 -2.19
N ARG A 83 -4.13 7.73 -1.09
CA ARG A 83 -4.71 6.59 -0.37
C ARG A 83 -6.20 6.82 -0.16
N SER A 84 -7.02 5.82 -0.44
CA SER A 84 -8.44 5.80 -0.09
C SER A 84 -8.82 4.45 0.48
N GLU A 85 -9.70 4.45 1.46
CA GLU A 85 -10.11 3.28 2.24
C GLU A 85 -11.60 3.08 2.03
N ILE A 86 -12.01 1.86 1.70
CA ILE A 86 -13.40 1.49 1.47
C ILE A 86 -13.70 0.29 2.33
N ASN A 87 -14.67 0.46 3.21
CA ASN A 87 -15.27 -0.64 3.94
C ASN A 87 -16.61 -0.96 3.29
N THR A 88 -16.88 -2.24 3.05
CA THR A 88 -18.15 -2.72 2.51
C THR A 88 -18.63 -3.88 3.35
N GLU A 89 -19.80 -3.71 3.94
CA GLU A 89 -20.52 -4.73 4.67
C GLU A 89 -21.84 -5.00 3.94
N ARG A 90 -22.13 -6.28 3.70
CA ARG A 90 -23.38 -6.75 3.11
C ARG A 90 -23.90 -7.92 3.93
N SER A 91 -25.16 -7.89 4.30
CA SER A 91 -25.82 -8.98 5.00
C SER A 91 -27.24 -9.17 4.47
N THR A 92 -27.63 -10.43 4.26
CA THR A 92 -28.98 -10.86 3.95
C THR A 92 -29.38 -11.98 4.91
N GLY A 93 -30.57 -11.91 5.51
CA GLY A 93 -31.01 -12.89 6.51
C GLY A 93 -30.26 -12.78 7.85
N THR A 94 -30.20 -13.87 8.61
CA THR A 94 -29.70 -13.93 10.00
C THR A 94 -28.30 -14.51 10.12
N ALA A 95 -27.49 -14.49 9.05
CA ALA A 95 -26.12 -15.01 9.06
C ALA A 95 -25.24 -14.22 10.05
N THR A 96 -25.07 -14.78 11.24
CA THR A 96 -24.31 -14.17 12.33
C THR A 96 -22.91 -14.77 12.33
N GLY A 97 -21.91 -13.90 12.31
CA GLY A 97 -20.51 -14.29 12.39
C GLY A 97 -19.75 -13.12 12.96
N THR A 98 -19.05 -13.36 14.06
CA THR A 98 -18.16 -12.41 14.73
C THR A 98 -16.75 -12.60 14.19
N ALA A 99 -16.28 -11.63 13.42
CA ALA A 99 -14.89 -11.58 13.00
C ALA A 99 -14.36 -10.16 13.25
N THR A 100 -13.21 -10.07 13.91
CA THR A 100 -12.62 -8.78 14.29
C THR A 100 -11.74 -8.27 13.15
N PHE A 101 -12.18 -7.18 12.52
CA PHE A 101 -11.41 -6.48 11.51
C PHE A 101 -10.42 -5.49 12.14
N THR A 102 -9.23 -5.35 11.53
CA THR A 102 -8.25 -4.33 11.94
C THR A 102 -7.54 -3.75 10.72
N SER A 103 -7.96 -2.56 10.27
CA SER A 103 -7.38 -1.90 9.08
C SER A 103 -5.85 -1.76 9.12
N ALA A 104 -5.26 -1.62 10.31
CA ALA A 104 -3.81 -1.54 10.50
C ALA A 104 -3.04 -2.75 9.95
N LYS A 105 -3.67 -3.95 9.91
CA LYS A 105 -3.06 -5.16 9.32
C LYS A 105 -2.91 -5.07 7.80
N VAL A 106 -3.63 -4.17 7.14
CA VAL A 106 -3.51 -3.88 5.70
C VAL A 106 -2.70 -2.61 5.48
N VAL A 107 -3.07 -1.53 6.17
CA VAL A 107 -2.47 -0.20 5.99
C VAL A 107 -1.00 -0.19 6.40
N GLY A 108 -0.63 -0.86 7.49
CA GLY A 108 0.73 -0.87 8.02
C GLY A 108 1.73 -1.48 7.03
N PRO A 109 1.56 -2.74 6.61
CA PRO A 109 2.45 -3.38 5.63
C PRO A 109 2.52 -2.61 4.31
N VAL A 110 1.39 -2.21 3.74
CA VAL A 110 1.36 -1.44 2.47
C VAL A 110 2.11 -0.12 2.58
N THR A 111 1.93 0.61 3.68
CA THR A 111 2.63 1.89 3.91
C THR A 111 4.13 1.68 4.09
N ARG A 112 4.56 0.67 4.85
CA ARG A 112 5.98 0.34 5.02
C ARG A 112 6.63 -0.04 3.70
N THR A 113 5.96 -0.81 2.85
CA THR A 113 6.46 -1.13 1.50
C THR A 113 6.63 0.14 0.67
N LEU A 114 5.63 1.03 0.65
CA LEU A 114 5.74 2.30 -0.07
C LEU A 114 6.91 3.15 0.44
N GLU A 115 7.04 3.31 1.76
CA GLU A 115 8.11 4.09 2.39
C GLU A 115 9.50 3.48 2.13
N ALA A 116 9.65 2.16 2.19
CA ALA A 116 10.89 1.46 1.88
C ALA A 116 11.35 1.67 0.44
N HIS A 117 10.40 1.90 -0.48
CA HIS A 117 10.66 2.24 -1.87
C HIS A 117 10.77 3.76 -2.13
N GLY A 118 10.76 4.59 -1.09
CA GLY A 118 10.90 6.04 -1.19
C GLY A 118 9.62 6.79 -1.58
N TRP A 119 8.45 6.15 -1.52
CA TRP A 119 7.17 6.77 -1.85
C TRP A 119 6.50 7.37 -0.63
N GLN A 120 6.03 8.62 -0.77
CA GLN A 120 5.45 9.35 0.35
C GLN A 120 3.95 9.59 0.16
N ARG A 121 3.19 9.59 1.26
CA ARG A 121 1.77 9.93 1.17
C ARG A 121 1.63 11.40 0.81
N ARG A 122 0.90 11.70 -0.26
CA ARG A 122 0.56 13.08 -0.64
C ARG A 122 -0.23 13.73 0.51
N LYS A 123 0.37 14.74 1.13
CA LYS A 123 -0.32 15.58 2.14
C LYS A 123 -1.30 16.49 1.40
N THR A 124 -2.53 16.60 1.91
CA THR A 124 -3.49 17.57 1.38
C THR A 124 -2.98 18.99 1.62
N ALA A 125 -3.31 19.94 0.73
CA ALA A 125 -2.87 21.34 0.84
C ALA A 125 -3.26 21.98 2.19
N LEU A 126 -4.39 21.56 2.77
CA LEU A 126 -4.84 21.98 4.11
C LEU A 126 -3.83 21.59 5.21
N GLY A 127 -3.20 20.42 5.12
CA GLY A 127 -2.17 19.99 6.07
C GLY A 127 -0.84 20.73 5.93
N LYS A 128 -0.54 21.29 4.75
CA LYS A 128 0.60 22.20 4.56
C LYS A 128 0.32 23.58 5.15
N ALA A 129 -0.90 24.09 4.99
CA ALA A 129 -1.32 25.39 5.54
C ALA A 129 -1.37 25.42 7.07
N ILE A 130 -1.85 24.36 7.73
CA ILE A 130 -1.90 24.30 9.20
C ILE A 130 -0.50 24.30 9.81
N ARG A 131 0.50 23.66 9.19
CA ARG A 131 1.88 23.66 9.70
C ARG A 131 2.52 25.05 9.68
N SER A 132 2.19 25.89 8.69
CA SER A 132 2.74 27.25 8.63
C SER A 132 2.03 28.24 9.56
N LEU A 133 0.90 27.86 10.17
CA LEU A 133 0.22 28.66 11.19
C LEU A 133 0.71 28.37 12.61
N PHE A 134 1.48 27.30 12.80
CA PHE A 134 2.07 26.89 14.08
C PHE A 134 3.61 26.79 14.02
N SER A 135 4.26 27.52 13.09
CA SER A 135 5.71 27.75 13.06
C SER A 135 6.03 29.22 13.21
#